data_AF-A0A953PU93-F1
#
_entry.id   AF-A0A953PU93-F1
#
_cell.length_a   1.000
_cell.length_b   1.000
_cell.length_c   1.000
_cell.angle_alpha   90.00
_cell.angle_beta   90.00
_cell.angle_gamma   90.00
#
_symmetry.space_group_name_H-M   'P 1'
#
loop_
_entity.id
_entity.type
_entity.pdbx_description
1 polymer ?
#
loop_
_entity_poly.entity_id
_entity_poly.type
_entity_poly.pdbx_seq_one_letter_code
_entity_poly.pdbx_strand_id
1 'polypeptide(L)' 'MPRYVKNESEYRQVNFESGKIKAAMKRARASRKQPTSVALDPQLVAELKAEASARGVPYQVLMRMFIVEGFKRLKRVG' A
#
# COMPACT_ATOMS: atom_id res chain seq x y z
N MET A 1 4.15 18.19 -38.95
CA MET A 1 4.78 17.76 -37.67
C MET A 1 3.82 18.06 -36.52
N PRO A 2 3.53 17.12 -35.62
CA PRO A 2 2.68 17.38 -34.46
C PRO A 2 3.33 18.43 -33.56
N ARG A 3 2.60 19.50 -33.26
CA ARG A 3 3.06 20.58 -32.37
C ARG A 3 2.73 20.18 -30.93
N TYR A 4 3.71 19.57 -30.26
CA TYR A 4 3.55 19.17 -28.86
C TYR A 4 3.52 20.41 -27.95
N VAL A 5 2.56 20.46 -27.01
CA VAL A 5 2.36 21.56 -26.03
C VAL A 5 3.65 21.89 -25.26
N LYS A 6 4.50 20.89 -25.00
CA LYS A 6 5.79 21.05 -24.32
C LYS A 6 6.80 21.92 -25.09
N ASN A 7 6.56 22.20 -26.37
CA ASN A 7 7.41 23.05 -27.21
C ASN A 7 7.00 24.52 -27.19
N GLU A 8 5.92 24.88 -26.48
CA GLU A 8 5.52 26.27 -26.27
C GLU A 8 6.56 27.00 -25.40
N SER A 9 6.82 28.27 -25.73
CA SER A 9 7.86 29.09 -25.10
C SER A 9 7.67 29.25 -23.59
N GLU A 10 6.42 29.17 -23.12
CA GLU A 10 6.04 29.25 -21.72
C GLU A 10 6.62 28.08 -20.89
N TYR A 11 6.82 26.91 -21.52
CA TYR A 11 7.40 25.74 -20.86
C TYR A 11 8.94 25.69 -20.93
N ARG A 12 9.60 26.63 -21.62
CA ARG A 12 11.08 26.70 -21.68
C ARG A 12 11.72 27.20 -20.39
N GLN A 13 10.99 27.96 -19.58
CA GLN A 13 11.51 28.59 -18.34
C GLN A 13 10.84 28.02 -17.08
N VAL A 14 10.72 26.70 -17.00
CA VAL A 14 10.18 26.06 -15.80
C VAL A 14 11.32 25.55 -14.93
N ASN A 15 11.59 26.27 -13.84
CA ASN A 15 12.52 25.82 -12.81
C ASN A 15 11.84 24.78 -11.94
N PHE A 16 12.04 23.50 -12.27
CA PHE A 16 11.60 22.41 -11.43
C PHE A 16 12.58 22.24 -10.26
N GLU A 17 12.07 22.41 -9.04
CA GLU A 17 12.73 22.02 -7.79
C GLU A 17 12.78 20.48 -7.68
N SER A 18 13.49 19.86 -8.63
CA SER A 18 13.51 18.41 -8.86
C SER A 18 13.95 17.63 -7.63
N GLY A 19 14.83 18.21 -6.80
CA GLY A 19 15.22 17.68 -5.50
C GLY A 19 14.04 17.58 -4.52
N LYS A 20 13.27 18.66 -4.35
CA LYS A 20 12.07 18.68 -3.49
C LYS A 20 11.00 17.73 -4.00
N ILE A 21 10.78 17.70 -5.31
CA ILE A 21 9.80 16.81 -5.95
C ILE A 21 10.18 15.34 -5.73
N LYS A 22 11.43 14.97 -5.98
CA LYS A 22 11.92 13.60 -5.75
C LYS A 22 11.88 13.22 -4.26
N ALA A 23 12.21 14.14 -3.35
CA ALA A 23 12.13 13.90 -1.92
C ALA A 23 10.68 13.70 -1.45
N ALA A 24 9.74 14.52 -1.93
CA ALA A 24 8.31 14.37 -1.65
C ALA A 24 7.77 13.03 -2.19
N MET A 25 8.12 12.65 -3.43
CA MET A 25 7.76 11.34 -3.98
C MET A 25 8.35 10.18 -3.19
N LYS A 26 9.60 10.30 -2.72
CA LYS A 26 10.24 9.28 -1.88
C LYS A 26 9.53 9.15 -0.53
N ARG A 27 9.13 10.26 0.10
CA ARG A 27 8.32 10.27 1.34
C ARG A 27 6.94 9.64 1.12
N ALA A 28 6.25 9.98 0.03
CA ALA A 28 4.95 9.41 -0.33
C ALA A 28 5.03 7.92 -0.68
N ARG A 29 6.14 7.46 -1.25
CA ARG A 29 6.39 6.03 -1.50
C ARG A 29 6.73 5.27 -0.21
N ALA A 30 7.37 5.95 0.75
CA ALA A 30 7.73 5.42 2.05
C ALA A 30 6.58 5.45 3.07
N SER A 31 5.63 6.39 2.94
CA SER A 31 4.35 6.31 3.63
C SER A 31 3.67 5.04 3.14
N ARG A 32 3.61 4.07 4.06
CA ARG A 32 3.31 2.66 3.80
C ARG A 32 2.22 2.53 2.73
N LYS A 33 2.57 1.92 1.60
CA LYS A 33 1.56 1.36 0.68
C LYS A 33 0.63 0.52 1.53
N GLN A 34 -0.57 1.03 1.81
CA GLN A 34 -1.62 0.24 2.44
C GLN A 34 -1.87 -0.91 1.47
N PRO A 35 -1.65 -2.17 1.89
CA PRO A 35 -1.96 -3.29 1.02
C PRO A 35 -3.47 -3.24 0.74
N THR A 36 -3.84 -2.95 -0.50
CA THR A 36 -5.24 -2.99 -0.97
C THR A 36 -5.85 -4.39 -0.87
N SER A 37 -5.02 -5.40 -0.59
CA SER A 37 -5.41 -6.81 -0.43
C SER A 37 -6.31 -7.07 0.77
N VAL A 38 -6.53 -6.08 1.64
CA VAL A 38 -7.28 -6.24 2.87
C VAL A 38 -8.06 -4.93 3.11
N ALA A 39 -9.18 -4.76 2.42
CA ALA A 39 -10.18 -3.74 2.77
C ALA A 39 -10.87 -4.14 4.09
N LEU A 40 -10.10 -4.21 5.19
CA LEU A 40 -10.61 -4.41 6.53
C LEU A 40 -10.73 -3.07 7.23
N ASP A 41 -11.73 -2.98 8.09
CA ASP A 41 -11.90 -1.88 9.02
C ASP A 41 -10.58 -1.64 9.79
N PRO A 42 -10.10 -0.38 9.88
CA PRO A 42 -8.94 -0.03 10.70
C PRO A 42 -9.01 -0.53 12.15
N GLN A 43 -10.19 -0.59 12.77
CA GLN A 43 -10.36 -1.13 14.12
C GLN A 43 -10.03 -2.62 14.18
N LEU A 44 -10.57 -3.40 13.23
CA LEU A 44 -10.29 -4.82 13.11
C LEU A 44 -8.80 -5.09 12.82
N VAL A 45 -8.13 -4.23 12.05
CA VAL A 45 -6.68 -4.33 11.84
C VAL A 45 -5.89 -4.13 13.14
N ALA A 46 -6.35 -3.25 14.03
CA ALA A 46 -5.73 -3.04 15.34
C ALA A 46 -5.90 -4.27 16.23
N GLU A 47 -7.11 -4.83 16.29
CA GLU A 47 -7.41 -6.06 17.03
C GLU A 47 -6.56 -7.25 16.54
N LEU A 48 -6.49 -7.45 15.22
CA LEU A 48 -5.68 -8.53 14.64
C LEU A 48 -4.19 -8.39 14.95
N LYS A 49 -3.67 -7.16 15.05
CA LYS A 49 -2.28 -6.92 15.45
C LYS A 49 -2.06 -7.21 16.93
N ALA A 50 -3.02 -6.85 17.79
CA ALA A 50 -2.97 -7.18 19.22
C ALA A 50 -2.96 -8.70 19.42
N GLU A 51 -3.85 -9.40 18.71
CA GLU A 51 -3.93 -10.87 18.74
C GLU A 51 -2.64 -11.54 18.27
N ALA A 52 -2.06 -11.04 17.18
CA ALA A 52 -0.77 -11.54 16.66
C ALA A 52 0.35 -11.36 17.70
N SER A 53 0.38 -10.19 18.36
CA SER A 53 1.35 -9.88 19.42
C SER A 53 1.17 -10.79 20.64
N ALA A 54 -0.06 -11.03 21.09
CA ALA A 54 -0.36 -11.92 22.22
C ALA A 54 0.10 -13.36 21.94
N ARG A 55 0.02 -13.79 20.68
CA ARG A 55 0.50 -15.11 20.21
C ARG A 55 2.01 -15.16 19.91
N GLY A 56 2.71 -14.04 20.00
CA GLY A 56 4.13 -13.94 19.67
C GLY A 56 4.45 -14.17 18.17
N VAL A 57 3.48 -13.94 17.27
CA VAL A 57 3.65 -14.14 15.83
C VAL A 57 3.48 -12.83 15.05
N PRO A 58 4.16 -12.66 13.90
CA PRO A 58 3.91 -11.51 13.05
C PRO A 58 2.47 -11.48 12.51
N TYR A 59 1.85 -10.29 12.43
CA TYR A 59 0.50 -10.09 11.86
C TYR A 59 0.32 -10.77 10.49
N GLN A 60 1.33 -10.70 9.61
CA GLN A 60 1.30 -11.35 8.30
C GLN A 60 1.22 -12.88 8.39
N VAL A 61 1.83 -13.48 9.41
CA VAL A 61 1.76 -14.93 9.67
C VAL A 61 0.37 -15.29 10.16
N LEU A 62 -0.19 -14.54 11.11
CA LEU A 62 -1.56 -14.73 11.60
C LEU A 62 -2.57 -14.67 10.45
N MET A 63 -2.47 -13.66 9.57
CA MET A 63 -3.33 -13.53 8.40
C MET A 63 -3.25 -14.75 7.47
N ARG A 64 -2.04 -15.26 7.21
CA ARG A 64 -1.86 -16.47 6.38
C ARG A 64 -2.49 -17.70 7.02
N MET A 65 -2.38 -17.86 8.34
CA MET A 65 -3.03 -18.95 9.06
C MET A 65 -4.55 -18.90 8.91
N PHE A 66 -5.16 -17.72 9.09
CA PHE A 66 -6.60 -17.54 8.89
C PHE A 66 -7.05 -17.84 7.46
N ILE A 67 -6.28 -17.41 6.44
CA ILE A 67 -6.62 -17.71 5.04
C ILE A 67 -6.58 -19.22 4.78
N VAL A 68 -5.52 -19.91 5.23
CA VAL A 68 -5.39 -21.36 5.05
C VAL A 68 -6.51 -22.11 5.75
N GLU A 69 -6.83 -21.74 6.98
CA GLU A 69 -7.88 -22.37 7.75
C GLU A 69 -9.27 -22.09 7.16
N GLY A 70 -9.55 -20.84 6.80
CA GLY A 70 -10.78 -20.45 6.11
C GLY A 70 -10.97 -21.22 4.80
N PHE A 71 -9.92 -21.36 4.00
CA PHE A 71 -9.96 -22.15 2.75
C PHE A 71 -10.22 -23.64 3.01
N LYS A 72 -9.60 -24.23 4.03
CA LYS A 72 -9.87 -25.63 4.42
C LYS A 72 -11.32 -25.83 4.87
N ARG A 73 -11.89 -24.87 5.62
CA ARG A 73 -13.29 -24.92 6.05
C ARG A 73 -14.24 -24.81 4.85
N LEU A 74 -13.98 -23.90 3.92
CA LEU A 74 -14.76 -23.78 2.67
C LEU A 74 -14.79 -25.11 1.90
N LYS A 75 -13.64 -25.77 1.73
CA LYS A 75 -13.54 -27.06 1.05
C LYS A 75 -14.16 -28.26 1.77
N ARG A 76 -14.52 -28.14 3.05
CA ARG A 76 -15.24 -29.19 3.79
C ARG A 76 -16.75 -29.07 3.69
N VAL A 77 -17.24 -27.90 3.31
CA VAL A 77 -18.67 -27.57 3.27
C VAL A 77 -19.23 -27.72 1.84
N GLY A 78 -18.38 -27.80 0.82
CA GLY A 78 -18.74 -28.15 -0.56
C GLY A 78 -18.15 -29.49 -0.97
#